data_AF-A0A3C1DN91-F1
#
_entry.id   AF-A0A3C1DN91-F1
#
_cell.length_a   1.000
_cell.length_b   1.000
_cell.length_c   1.000
_cell.angle_alpha   90.00
_cell.angle_beta   90.00
_cell.angle_gamma   90.00
#
_symmetry.space_group_name_H-M   'P 1'
#
loop_
_entity.id
_entity.type
_entity.pdbx_description
1 polymer ?
#
loop_
_entity_poly.entity_id
_entity_poly.type
_entity_poly.pdbx_seq_one_letter_code
_entity_poly.pdbx_strand_id
1 'polypeptide(L)'
;MTLLDDIRQPRDLDALTPGQLVQLSAQIRDFLVQKVSATGGHLGPNLGVVELTLALHRTFDSPRDLILWDTGHQSYVHKIVTGRAGQFDS
;
A
#
# COMPACT_ATOMS: atom_id res chain seq x y z
N MET A 1 -7.25 -9.90 -13.24
CA MET A 1 -7.49 -9.50 -11.85
C MET A 1 -6.20 -9.70 -11.11
N THR A 2 -5.65 -8.63 -10.55
CA THR A 2 -4.40 -8.66 -9.78
C THR A 2 -4.72 -8.82 -8.29
N LEU A 3 -3.76 -9.25 -7.46
CA LEU A 3 -3.97 -9.30 -6.01
C LEU A 3 -4.26 -7.90 -5.46
N LEU A 4 -3.64 -6.87 -6.05
CA LEU A 4 -3.86 -5.48 -5.68
C LEU A 4 -5.33 -5.05 -5.84
N ASP A 5 -6.01 -5.51 -6.90
CA ASP A 5 -7.43 -5.17 -7.15
C ASP A 5 -8.38 -5.74 -6.08
N ASP A 6 -7.94 -6.80 -5.39
CA ASP A 6 -8.69 -7.47 -4.33
C ASP A 6 -8.46 -6.83 -2.94
N ILE A 7 -7.47 -5.93 -2.78
CA ILE A 7 -7.21 -5.24 -1.51
C ILE A 7 -8.03 -3.96 -1.41
N ARG A 8 -9.08 -3.99 -0.59
CA ARG A 8 -10.02 -2.87 -0.36
C ARG A 8 -9.92 -2.30 1.06
N GLN A 9 -9.38 -3.07 2.00
CA GLN A 9 -9.19 -2.69 3.40
C GLN A 9 -8.02 -3.47 4.04
N PRO A 10 -7.48 -3.03 5.19
CA PRO A 10 -6.32 -3.67 5.81
C PRO A 10 -6.48 -5.17 6.08
N ARG A 11 -7.68 -5.60 6.49
CA ARG A 11 -7.97 -7.00 6.82
C ARG A 11 -7.93 -7.94 5.62
N ASP A 12 -8.02 -7.43 4.40
CA ASP A 12 -7.89 -8.27 3.20
C ASP A 12 -6.46 -8.86 3.09
N LEU A 13 -5.47 -8.23 3.72
CA LEU A 13 -4.09 -8.72 3.79
C LEU A 13 -3.94 -9.99 4.63
N ASP A 14 -4.86 -10.27 5.56
CA ASP A 14 -4.77 -11.41 6.48
C ASP A 14 -4.95 -12.75 5.76
N ALA A 15 -5.74 -12.75 4.68
CA ALA A 15 -5.98 -13.92 3.83
C ALA A 15 -4.78 -14.29 2.95
N LEU A 16 -3.78 -13.39 2.84
CA LEU A 16 -2.63 -13.62 1.97
C LEU A 16 -1.57 -14.49 2.64
N THR A 17 -1.09 -15.46 1.88
CA THR A 17 0.13 -16.22 2.20
C THR A 17 1.39 -15.33 2.11
N PRO A 18 2.51 -15.72 2.73
CA PRO A 18 3.77 -15.00 2.57
C PRO A 18 4.20 -14.80 1.11
N GLY A 19 4.02 -15.80 0.25
CA GLY A 19 4.32 -15.68 -1.19
C GLY A 19 3.42 -14.66 -1.90
N GLN A 20 2.14 -14.62 -1.56
CA GLN A 20 1.21 -13.63 -2.10
C GLN A 20 1.53 -12.21 -1.59
N LEU A 21 2.04 -12.06 -0.36
CA LEU A 21 2.53 -10.75 0.11
C LEU A 21 3.72 -10.25 -0.71
N VAL A 22 4.67 -11.13 -1.07
CA VAL A 22 5.78 -10.76 -1.96
C VAL A 22 5.25 -10.32 -3.32
N GLN A 23 4.30 -11.07 -3.88
CA GLN A 23 3.66 -10.71 -5.15
C GLN A 23 2.90 -9.37 -5.06
N LEU A 24 2.13 -9.15 -3.99
CA LEU A 24 1.41 -7.90 -3.75
C LEU A 24 2.39 -6.72 -3.64
N SER A 25 3.51 -6.89 -2.92
CA SER A 25 4.54 -5.86 -2.80
C SER A 25 5.15 -5.47 -4.14
N ALA A 26 5.35 -6.44 -5.05
CA ALA A 26 5.79 -6.15 -6.42
C ALA A 26 4.71 -5.36 -7.20
N GLN A 27 3.45 -5.81 -7.13
CA GLN A 27 2.34 -5.14 -7.80
C GLN A 27 2.12 -3.70 -7.30
N ILE A 28 2.28 -3.45 -6.00
CA ILE A 28 2.21 -2.09 -5.43
C ILE A 28 3.31 -1.20 -5.99
N ARG A 29 4.54 -1.71 -6.14
CA ARG A 29 5.65 -0.94 -6.74
C ARG A 29 5.36 -0.60 -8.19
N ASP A 30 4.92 -1.58 -8.97
CA ASP A 30 4.57 -1.37 -10.38
C ASP A 30 3.44 -0.32 -10.49
N PHE A 31 2.41 -0.43 -9.66
CA PHE A 31 1.33 0.54 -9.57
C PHE A 31 1.83 1.95 -9.25
N LEU A 32 2.69 2.09 -8.23
CA LEU A 32 3.25 3.39 -7.84
C LEU A 32 4.10 3.99 -8.96
N VAL A 33 4.96 3.19 -9.61
CA VAL A 33 5.77 3.64 -10.74
C VAL A 33 4.88 4.12 -11.88
N GLN A 34 3.82 3.39 -12.21
CA GLN A 34 2.90 3.77 -13.29
C GLN A 34 2.12 5.04 -12.98
N LYS A 35 1.54 5.15 -11.78
CA LYS A 35 0.63 6.27 -11.43
C LYS A 35 1.38 7.54 -11.02
N VAL A 36 2.45 7.42 -10.26
CA VAL A 36 3.16 8.57 -9.66
C VAL A 36 4.21 9.14 -10.61
N SER A 37 4.83 8.32 -11.47
CA SER A 37 5.82 8.86 -12.43
C SER A 37 5.17 9.74 -13.49
N ALA A 38 3.90 9.50 -13.83
CA ALA A 38 3.16 10.29 -14.82
C ALA A 38 2.66 11.63 -14.26
N THR A 39 2.33 11.69 -12.98
CA THR A 39 1.70 12.84 -12.32
C THR A 39 2.66 13.66 -11.46
N GLY A 40 3.83 13.11 -11.13
CA GLY A 40 4.76 13.67 -10.15
C GLY A 40 4.38 13.29 -8.71
N GLY A 41 5.32 13.43 -7.77
CA GLY A 41 5.10 13.15 -6.35
C GLY A 41 6.21 12.33 -5.68
N HIS A 42 5.95 11.87 -4.46
CA HIS A 42 6.96 11.24 -3.60
C HIS A 42 7.18 9.74 -3.91
N LEU A 43 7.62 9.41 -5.12
CA LEU A 43 7.83 8.00 -5.51
C LEU A 43 8.87 7.27 -4.63
N GLY A 44 10.08 7.83 -4.52
CA GLY A 44 11.21 7.20 -3.82
C GLY A 44 10.90 6.74 -2.39
N PRO A 45 10.37 7.62 -1.51
CA PRO A 45 10.01 7.24 -0.14
C PRO A 45 8.99 6.11 -0.07
N ASN A 46 8.02 6.05 -0.98
CA ASN A 46 6.99 5.01 -0.97
C ASN A 46 7.51 3.64 -1.41
N LEU A 47 8.46 3.60 -2.36
CA LEU A 47 9.09 2.33 -2.77
C LEU A 47 9.86 1.66 -1.62
N GLY A 48 10.38 2.46 -0.68
CA GLY A 48 11.15 1.97 0.47
C GLY A 48 10.33 1.45 1.65
N VAL A 49 9.00 1.68 1.68
CA VAL A 49 8.15 1.33 2.84
C VAL A 49 7.02 0.36 2.50
N VAL A 50 7.05 -0.29 1.33
CA VAL A 50 5.99 -1.22 0.90
C VAL A 50 5.78 -2.33 1.93
N GLU A 51 6.82 -3.12 2.20
CA GLU A 51 6.74 -4.26 3.13
C GLU A 51 6.47 -3.80 4.55
N LEU A 52 7.08 -2.70 4.99
CA LEU A 52 6.83 -2.10 6.31
C LEU A 52 5.34 -1.79 6.47
N THR A 53 4.73 -1.17 5.47
CA THR A 53 3.32 -0.79 5.52
C THR A 53 2.40 -2.01 5.56
N LEU A 54 2.69 -3.06 4.77
CA LEU A 54 1.92 -4.31 4.81
C LEU A 54 2.06 -5.00 6.16
N ALA A 55 3.27 -5.05 6.73
CA ALA A 55 3.53 -5.64 8.04
C ALA A 55 2.79 -4.90 9.15
N LEU A 56 2.82 -3.56 9.15
CA LEU A 56 2.07 -2.73 10.09
C LEU A 56 0.57 -3.03 10.02
N HIS A 57 -0.01 -3.05 8.81
CA HIS A 57 -1.43 -3.32 8.64
C HIS A 57 -1.83 -4.78 8.91
N ARG A 58 -0.93 -5.75 8.83
CA ARG A 58 -1.23 -7.12 9.31
C ARG A 58 -1.10 -7.29 10.81
N THR A 59 -0.25 -6.49 11.46
CA THR A 59 0.06 -6.61 12.88
C THR A 59 -0.89 -5.80 13.75
N PHE A 60 -1.19 -4.57 13.35
CA PHE A 60 -2.06 -3.64 14.08
C PHE A 60 -3.45 -3.60 13.46
N ASP A 61 -4.48 -3.44 14.29
CA ASP A 61 -5.87 -3.36 13.88
C ASP A 61 -6.26 -1.92 13.50
N SER A 62 -5.70 -1.37 12.43
CA SER A 62 -6.09 -0.03 11.96
C SER A 62 -7.50 -0.07 11.33
N PRO A 63 -8.41 0.88 11.67
CA PRO A 63 -8.18 2.16 12.34
C PRO A 63 -8.38 2.18 13.86
N ARG A 64 -8.68 1.05 14.51
CA ARG A 64 -8.75 0.97 15.98
C ARG A 64 -7.39 1.30 16.59
N ASP A 65 -6.33 0.71 16.04
CA ASP A 65 -4.95 1.07 16.33
C ASP A 65 -4.49 2.21 15.40
N LEU A 66 -3.91 3.25 16.01
CA LEU A 66 -3.45 4.43 15.30
C LEU A 66 -2.07 4.20 14.67
N ILE A 67 -1.99 4.29 13.35
CA ILE A 67 -0.72 4.29 12.59
C ILE A 67 -0.43 5.73 12.16
N LEU A 68 0.60 6.32 12.75
CA LEU A 68 1.03 7.69 12.44
C LEU A 68 2.25 7.65 11.49
N TRP A 69 2.12 8.33 10.34
CA TRP A 69 3.23 8.54 9.41
C TRP A 69 3.74 9.98 9.55
N ASP A 70 4.99 10.14 9.99
CA ASP A 70 5.60 11.47 10.08
C ASP A 70 5.81 12.08 8.68
N THR A 71 5.50 13.37 8.52
CA THR A 71 5.30 14.12 7.26
C THR A 71 4.19 13.57 6.35
N GLY A 72 4.18 12.25 6.10
CA GLY A 72 3.19 11.55 5.29
C GLY A 72 3.58 11.32 3.83
N HIS A 73 4.74 11.78 3.37
CA HIS A 73 5.17 11.62 1.97
C HIS A 73 5.37 10.14 1.56
N GLN A 74 5.60 9.26 2.52
CA GLN A 74 5.77 7.81 2.40
C GLN A 74 4.46 7.03 2.67
N SER A 75 3.30 7.69 2.68
CA SER A 75 2.02 7.07 3.05
C SER A 75 1.17 6.56 1.87
N TYR A 76 1.67 6.55 0.63
CA TYR A 76 0.89 6.10 -0.53
C TYR A 76 0.54 4.62 -0.43
N VAL A 77 1.47 3.78 0.02
CA VAL A 77 1.18 2.36 0.26
C VAL A 77 0.07 2.21 1.32
N HIS A 78 0.10 3.04 2.36
CA HIS A 78 -0.93 3.06 3.39
C HIS A 78 -2.28 3.46 2.78
N LYS A 79 -2.33 4.48 1.91
CA LYS A 79 -3.55 4.89 1.20
C LYS A 79 -4.10 3.75 0.33
N ILE A 80 -3.24 3.07 -0.43
CA ILE A 80 -3.60 1.94 -1.29
C ILE A 80 -4.33 0.85 -0.49
N VAL A 81 -3.71 0.34 0.58
CA VAL A 81 -4.26 -0.79 1.36
C VAL A 81 -5.37 -0.39 2.34
N THR A 82 -5.75 0.89 2.36
CA THR A 82 -6.90 1.43 3.11
C THR A 82 -8.00 1.91 2.18
N GLY A 83 -8.13 1.29 1.01
CA GLY A 83 -9.26 1.47 0.09
C GLY A 83 -9.18 2.70 -0.81
N ARG A 84 -8.02 3.37 -0.90
CA ARG A 84 -7.84 4.58 -1.71
C ARG A 84 -7.00 4.36 -2.97
N ALA A 85 -6.78 3.11 -3.39
CA ALA A 85 -6.03 2.81 -4.62
C ALA A 85 -6.64 3.48 -5.87
N GLY A 86 -7.97 3.49 -5.99
CA GLY A 86 -8.67 4.14 -7.12
C GLY A 86 -8.60 5.67 -7.14
N GLN A 87 -7.95 6.31 -6.16
CA GLN A 87 -7.82 7.78 -6.08
C GLN A 87 -6.47 8.28 -6.64
N PHE A 88 -5.69 7.40 -7.28
CA PHE A 88 -4.39 7.75 -7.88
C PHE A 88 -4.48 8.16 -9.36
N ASP A 89 -5.69 8.17 -9.93
CA ASP A 89 -5.95 8.49 -11.34
C ASP A 89 -6.34 9.97 -11.57
N SER A 90 -6.39 10.77 -10.52
CA SER A 90 -6.81 12.18 -10.53
C SER A 90 -5.67 13.15 -10.27
#